data_AF-A0A210PKA3-F1
#
_entry.id   AF-A0A210PKA3-F1
#
_cell.length_a   1.000
_cell.length_b   1.000
_cell.length_c   1.000
_cell.angle_alpha   90.00
_cell.angle_beta   90.00
_cell.angle_gamma   90.00
#
_symmetry.space_group_name_H-M   'P 1'
#
loop_
_entity.id
_entity.type
_entity.pdbx_description
1 polymer ?
#
loop_
_entity_poly.entity_id
_entity_poly.type
_entity_poly.pdbx_seq_one_letter_code
_entity_poly.pdbx_strand_id
1 'polypeptide(L)' 'MARAGFFYAGYGDYVRCFFCGGGLRNWEPGDDPWVEHARWFPRCAYVKQNKGQTFINLVLQRQRELVS' A
#
# COMPACT_ATOMS: atom_id res chain seq x y z
N MET A 1 -0.52 0.79 -9.74
CA MET A 1 -1.61 0.03 -9.11
C MET A 1 -1.43 -1.48 -9.22
N ALA A 2 -1.67 -2.11 -10.38
CA ALA A 2 -1.74 -3.57 -10.53
C ALA A 2 -0.52 -4.34 -10.00
N ARG A 3 0.70 -3.86 -10.26
CA ARG A 3 1.94 -4.49 -9.77
C ARG A 3 2.04 -4.56 -8.25
N ALA A 4 1.39 -3.64 -7.53
CA ALA A 4 1.31 -3.67 -6.05
C ALA A 4 0.16 -4.56 -5.55
N GLY A 5 -0.50 -5.32 -6.42
CA GLY A 5 -1.57 -6.26 -6.09
C GLY A 5 -2.97 -5.62 -6.07
N PHE A 6 -3.12 -4.37 -6.51
CA PHE A 6 -4.40 -3.67 -6.51
C PHE A 6 -5.21 -3.90 -7.81
N PHE A 7 -6.50 -4.17 -7.67
CA PHE A 7 -7.48 -4.18 -8.76
C PHE A 7 -8.58 -3.14 -8.51
N TYR A 8 -9.18 -2.62 -9.59
CA TYR A 8 -10.26 -1.64 -9.52
C TYR A 8 -11.52 -2.24 -8.91
N ALA A 9 -12.11 -1.56 -7.92
CA ALA A 9 -13.24 -2.05 -7.15
C ALA A 9 -14.61 -1.61 -7.69
N GLY A 10 -14.64 -0.92 -8.83
CA GLY A 10 -15.88 -0.61 -9.55
C GLY A 10 -16.47 0.77 -9.30
N TYR A 11 -15.82 1.63 -8.50
CA TYR A 11 -16.27 3.01 -8.30
C TYR A 11 -15.11 3.97 -8.03
N GLY A 12 -15.12 5.14 -8.70
CA GLY A 12 -14.14 6.20 -8.51
C GLY A 12 -12.70 5.73 -8.79
N ASP A 13 -11.81 5.99 -7.85
CA ASP A 13 -10.43 5.49 -7.84
C ASP A 13 -10.21 4.36 -6.82
N TYR A 14 -11.30 3.78 -6.31
CA TYR A 14 -11.22 2.77 -5.27
C TYR A 14 -10.60 1.48 -5.83
N VAL A 15 -9.55 1.01 -5.17
CA VAL A 15 -8.86 -0.24 -5.50
C VAL A 15 -8.78 -1.16 -4.28
N ARG A 16 -8.70 -2.47 -4.52
CA ARG A 16 -8.51 -3.48 -3.47
C ARG A 16 -7.36 -4.40 -3.79
N CYS A 17 -6.65 -4.84 -2.75
CA CYS A 17 -5.60 -5.84 -2.91
C CYS A 17 -6.22 -7.23 -3.07
N PHE A 18 -5.77 -8.00 -4.07
CA PHE A 18 -6.24 -9.39 -4.26
C PHE A 18 -5.84 -10.34 -3.13
N PHE A 19 -4.79 -10.00 -2.38
CA PHE A 19 -4.23 -10.87 -1.34
C PHE A 19 -4.79 -10.55 0.05
N CYS A 20 -4.64 -9.32 0.54
CA CYS A 20 -5.09 -8.94 1.89
C CYS A 20 -6.51 -8.37 1.93
N GLY A 21 -7.14 -8.10 0.78
CA GLY A 21 -8.45 -7.47 0.70
C GLY A 21 -8.49 -5.99 1.11
N GLY A 22 -7.35 -5.41 1.52
CA GLY A 22 -7.22 -4.00 1.90
C GLY A 22 -7.57 -3.07 0.75
N GLY A 23 -8.36 -2.03 1.03
CA GLY A 23 -8.84 -1.09 0.03
C GLY A 23 -8.30 0.33 0.24
N LEU A 24 -7.95 1.00 -0.85
CA LEU A 24 -7.47 2.39 -0.88
C LEU A 24 -8.23 3.20 -1.94
N ARG A 25 -8.45 4.48 -1.65
CA ARG A 25 -9.08 5.49 -2.51
C ARG A 25 -8.40 6.85 -2.26
N ASN A 26 -8.83 7.87 -3.00
CA ASN A 26 -8.31 9.24 -2.92
C ASN A 26 -6.81 9.31 -3.26
N TRP A 27 -6.41 8.64 -4.34
CA TRP A 27 -5.05 8.64 -4.84
C TRP A 27 -4.66 9.99 -5.42
N GLU A 28 -3.50 10.49 -5.03
CA GLU A 28 -2.94 11.75 -5.50
C GLU A 28 -1.83 11.51 -6.54
N PRO A 29 -1.58 12.48 -7.46
CA PRO A 29 -0.42 12.43 -8.33
C PRO A 29 0.87 12.38 -7.51
N GLY A 30 1.62 11.28 -7.64
CA GLY A 30 2.87 11.06 -6.91
C GLY A 30 2.81 9.95 -5.86
N ASP A 31 1.62 9.46 -5.51
CA ASP A 31 1.48 8.30 -4.64
C ASP A 31 2.14 7.06 -5.27
N ASP A 32 3.04 6.43 -4.52
CA ASP A 32 3.61 5.14 -4.91
C ASP A 32 2.72 4.00 -4.36
N PRO A 33 2.17 3.14 -5.21
CA PRO A 33 1.26 2.08 -4.77
C PRO A 33 1.87 1.08 -3.80
N TRP A 34 3.19 0.81 -3.87
CA TRP A 34 3.85 -0.07 -2.91
C TRP A 34 4.03 0.60 -1.55
N VAL A 35 4.37 1.90 -1.55
CA VAL A 35 4.47 2.70 -0.32
C VAL A 35 3.11 2.76 0.36
N GLU A 36 2.04 3.12 -0.34
CA GLU A 36 0.70 3.16 0.25
C GLU A 36 0.24 1.79 0.74
N HIS A 37 0.51 0.72 -0.02
CA HIS A 37 0.16 -0.64 0.40
C HIS A 37 0.90 -1.03 1.69
N ALA A 38 2.20 -0.74 1.80
CA ALA A 38 2.97 -1.01 3.02
C ALA A 38 2.55 -0.12 4.20
N ARG A 39 2.21 1.15 3.94
CA ARG A 39 1.77 2.13 4.93
C ARG A 39 0.48 1.69 5.60
N TRP A 40 -0.53 1.31 4.81
CA TRP A 40 -1.86 1.01 5.31
C TRP A 40 -2.07 -0.46 5.68
N PHE A 41 -1.36 -1.39 5.02
CA PHE A 41 -1.50 -2.82 5.26
C PHE A 41 -0.13 -3.52 5.44
N PRO A 42 0.68 -3.14 6.45
CA PRO A 42 2.05 -3.65 6.63
C PRO A 42 2.14 -5.15 6.89
N ARG A 43 1.02 -5.79 7.25
CA ARG A 43 0.93 -7.25 7.47
C ARG A 43 0.55 -8.05 6.22
N CYS A 44 0.35 -7.39 5.07
CA CYS A 44 0.06 -8.07 3.81
C CYS A 44 1.25 -8.95 3.38
N ALA A 45 1.04 -10.27 3.31
CA ALA A 45 2.12 -11.18 2.95
C ALA A 45 2.59 -10.98 1.49
N TYR A 46 1.72 -10.51 0.59
CA TYR A 46 2.12 -10.14 -0.77
C TYR A 46 3.12 -8.98 -0.80
N VAL A 47 2.90 -7.94 0.02
CA VAL A 47 3.87 -6.84 0.18
C VAL A 47 5.18 -7.36 0.76
N LYS A 48 5.10 -8.18 1.83
CA LYS A 48 6.28 -8.77 2.46
C LYS A 48 7.09 -9.62 1.47
N GLN A 49 6.41 -10.41 0.63
CA GLN A 49 7.06 -11.27 -0.36
C GLN A 49 7.74 -10.47 -1.49
N ASN A 50 7.12 -9.40 -1.98
CA ASN A 50 7.63 -8.65 -3.14
C ASN A 50 8.59 -7.52 -2.79
N LYS A 51 8.48 -6.94 -1.58
CA LYS A 51 9.25 -5.77 -1.16
C LYS A 51 10.14 -6.02 0.06
N GLY A 52 9.89 -7.07 0.83
CA GLY A 52 10.66 -7.43 2.02
C GLY A 52 10.30 -6.64 3.28
N GLN A 53 10.73 -7.16 4.44
CA GLN A 53 10.44 -6.55 5.74
C GLN A 53 11.14 -5.19 5.93
N THR A 54 12.36 -5.03 5.40
CA THR A 54 13.12 -3.76 5.49
C THR A 54 12.37 -2.61 4.83
N PHE A 55 11.77 -2.83 3.66
CA PHE A 55 10.94 -1.83 2.98
C PHE A 55 9.75 -1.40 3.83
N ILE A 56 9.02 -2.38 4.40
CA ILE A 56 7.86 -2.11 5.25
C ILE A 56 8.28 -1.27 6.47
N ASN A 57 9.36 -1.65 7.13
CA ASN A 57 9.86 -0.92 8.30
C ASN A 57 10.24 0.52 7.96
N LEU A 58 10.91 0.75 6.83
CA LEU A 58 11.28 2.09 6.35
C LEU A 58 10.05 2.97 6.11
N VAL A 59 9.02 2.42 5.44
CA VAL A 59 7.77 3.13 5.18
C VAL A 59 7.09 3.53 6.50
N LEU A 60 6.99 2.61 7.46
CA LEU A 60 6.38 2.87 8.76
C LEU A 60 7.16 3.87 9.61
N GLN A 61 8.49 3.83 9.56
CA GLN A 61 9.33 4.82 10.26
C GLN A 61 9.08 6.23 9.71
N ARG A 62 9.16 6.41 8.39
CA ARG A 62 8.90 7.70 7.74
C ARG A 62 7.50 8.24 8.07
N GLN A 63 6.50 7.36 8.14
CA GLN A 63 5.16 7.77 8.54
C GLN A 63 5.14 8.35 9.95
N ARG A 64 5.80 7.70 10.92
CA ARG A 64 5.86 8.17 12.31
C ARG A 64 6.55 9.53 12.45
N GLU A 65 7.60 9.77 11.67
CA GLU A 65 8.33 11.05 11.65
C GLU A 65 7.50 12.21 11.08
N LEU A 66 6.49 11.93 10.25
CA LEU A 66 5.60 12.96 9.69
C LEU A 66 4.41 13.32 10.60
N VAL A 67 4.11 12.48 11.60
CA VAL A 67 3.06 12.75 12.61
C VAL A 67 3.61 13.12 13.99
N SER A 68 4.93 13.27 14.11
CA SER A 68 5.60 13.87 15.26
C SER A 68 5.78 15.37 15.08
#